data_AF-A0A7K8BDS2-F1
#
_entry.id   AF-A0A7K8BDS2-F1
#
_cell.length_a   1.000
_cell.length_b   1.000
_cell.length_c   1.000
_cell.angle_alpha   90.00
_cell.angle_beta   90.00
_cell.angle_gamma   90.00
#
_symmetry.space_group_name_H-M   'P 1'
#
loop_
_entity.id
_entity.type
_entity.pdbx_description
1 polymer ?
#
loop_
_entity_poly.entity_id
_entity_poly.type
_entity_poly.pdbx_seq_one_letter_code
_entity_poly.pdbx_strand_id
1 'polypeptide(L)'
;AQVGQVFELHQPQKKVLVAVGETLTLRCTTSGLARPGPVRWLKGWGSGNQTIYDQIAKDLFSRATRAMAGSNTDFTIHIRNFQPDDVGTYYCVKFIKGKTGVNELFQHGSGTEVSMHDTALVPGMVPVAVVLCFLLLLLGLFVALCMYRRKRQGGMGSPCPAGTVAMGSFSSVPLRCCAGTPSTPSAVLDAESSNLPSQQSSKEENDIHYADLQPLPPAPRRGRSPGTAPTEYASLRVAAK
;
A
#
# COMPACT_ATOMS: atom_id res chain seq x y z
N ALA A 1 -9.36 13.94 -56.75
CA ALA A 1 -10.06 13.70 -55.47
C ALA A 1 -9.17 14.18 -54.34
N GLN A 2 -9.70 14.87 -53.33
CA GLN A 2 -8.93 15.07 -52.09
C GLN A 2 -8.78 13.69 -51.43
N VAL A 3 -7.55 13.31 -51.07
CA VAL A 3 -7.31 12.16 -50.21
C VAL A 3 -7.85 12.54 -48.83
N GLY A 4 -9.08 12.13 -48.54
CA GLY A 4 -9.70 12.39 -47.26
C GLY A 4 -8.88 11.71 -46.17
N GLN A 5 -8.21 12.49 -45.33
CA GLN A 5 -7.48 11.96 -44.19
C GLN A 5 -8.45 11.17 -43.31
N VAL A 6 -8.20 9.87 -43.20
CA VAL A 6 -8.97 8.95 -42.35
C VAL A 6 -8.96 9.51 -40.92
N PHE A 7 -10.15 9.58 -40.31
CA PHE A 7 -10.25 10.02 -38.92
C PHE A 7 -9.69 8.96 -37.99
N GLU A 8 -8.80 9.40 -37.09
CA GLU A 8 -8.17 8.55 -36.08
C GLU A 8 -8.12 9.26 -34.74
N LEU A 9 -8.33 8.49 -33.68
CA LEU A 9 -8.41 8.95 -32.31
C LEU A 9 -7.26 8.33 -31.48
N HIS A 10 -6.30 9.18 -31.13
CA HIS A 10 -5.01 8.84 -30.57
C HIS A 10 -5.03 8.89 -29.04
N GLN A 11 -5.05 7.73 -28.39
CA GLN A 11 -4.81 7.56 -26.94
C GLN A 11 -3.38 7.04 -26.70
N PRO A 12 -2.37 7.91 -26.49
CA PRO A 12 -0.98 7.48 -26.41
C PRO A 12 -0.60 6.75 -25.10
N GLN A 13 -1.38 6.95 -24.04
CA GLN A 13 -1.13 6.34 -22.73
C GLN A 13 -1.74 4.92 -22.69
N LYS A 14 -0.89 3.88 -22.66
CA LYS A 14 -1.35 2.50 -22.42
C LYS A 14 -1.69 2.26 -20.94
N LYS A 15 -0.80 2.70 -20.04
CA LYS A 15 -0.99 2.64 -18.59
C LYS A 15 -0.66 3.99 -17.95
N VAL A 16 -1.31 4.32 -16.83
CA VAL A 16 -1.03 5.49 -15.98
C VAL A 16 -1.10 5.07 -14.51
N LEU A 17 -0.11 5.50 -13.72
CA LEU A 17 -0.08 5.36 -12.27
C LEU A 17 -0.33 6.72 -11.63
N VAL A 18 -1.21 6.80 -10.64
CA VAL A 18 -1.60 8.05 -9.95
C VAL A 18 -1.77 7.75 -8.45
N ALA A 19 -1.37 8.67 -7.56
CA ALA A 19 -1.62 8.52 -6.13
C ALA A 19 -2.98 9.10 -5.73
N VAL A 20 -3.57 8.61 -4.64
CA VAL A 20 -4.86 9.12 -4.14
C VAL A 20 -4.75 10.61 -3.82
N GLY A 21 -5.75 11.39 -4.24
CA GLY A 21 -5.80 12.84 -4.10
C GLY A 21 -5.15 13.63 -5.24
N GLU A 22 -4.31 13.01 -6.07
CA GLU A 22 -3.67 13.68 -7.22
C GLU A 22 -4.65 13.95 -8.38
N THR A 23 -4.14 14.52 -9.47
CA THR A 23 -4.90 14.76 -10.70
C THR A 23 -4.49 13.78 -11.79
N LEU A 24 -5.39 12.86 -12.13
CA LEU A 24 -5.25 11.95 -13.25
C LEU A 24 -5.37 12.71 -14.59
N THR A 25 -4.40 12.55 -15.47
CA THR A 25 -4.39 13.15 -16.82
C THR A 25 -4.57 12.07 -17.89
N LEU A 26 -5.68 12.16 -18.63
CA LEU A 26 -6.04 11.23 -19.71
C LEU A 26 -5.97 11.95 -21.06
N ARG A 27 -5.02 11.55 -21.90
CA ARG A 27 -4.70 12.19 -23.19
C ARG A 27 -5.44 11.52 -24.34
N CYS A 28 -6.07 12.33 -25.19
CA CYS A 28 -6.78 11.86 -26.38
C CYS A 28 -6.78 12.94 -27.45
N THR A 29 -6.01 12.79 -28.53
CA THR A 29 -6.04 13.73 -29.66
C THR A 29 -6.68 13.09 -30.89
N THR A 30 -7.06 13.87 -31.89
CA THR A 30 -7.64 13.35 -33.14
C THR A 30 -6.96 13.92 -34.38
N SER A 31 -6.79 13.08 -35.40
CA SER A 31 -6.36 13.46 -36.74
C SER A 31 -7.44 13.18 -37.78
N GLY A 32 -7.37 13.84 -38.94
CA GLY A 32 -8.39 13.76 -39.99
C GLY A 32 -9.72 14.44 -39.63
N LEU A 33 -10.74 14.27 -40.46
CA LEU A 33 -12.09 14.81 -40.23
C LEU A 33 -13.13 13.70 -40.10
N ALA A 34 -13.81 13.65 -38.96
CA ALA A 34 -15.02 12.86 -38.76
C ALA A 34 -16.29 13.69 -39.05
N ARG A 35 -17.41 13.00 -39.26
CA ARG A 35 -18.73 13.63 -39.25
C ARG A 35 -19.02 14.34 -37.90
N PRO A 36 -19.89 15.36 -37.87
CA PRO A 36 -20.26 16.05 -36.63
C PRO A 36 -20.82 15.10 -35.57
N GLY A 37 -20.41 15.33 -34.32
CA GLY A 37 -20.81 14.56 -33.13
C GLY A 37 -19.80 14.74 -32.00
N PRO A 38 -20.19 14.46 -30.74
CA PRO A 38 -19.35 14.72 -29.57
C PRO A 38 -18.24 13.69 -29.40
N VAL A 39 -17.20 14.08 -28.65
CA VAL A 39 -16.26 13.16 -28.01
C VAL A 39 -16.62 13.03 -26.53
N ARG A 40 -16.49 11.81 -25.99
CA ARG A 40 -16.68 11.50 -24.57
C ARG A 40 -15.49 10.72 -24.02
N TRP A 41 -15.35 10.71 -22.70
CA TRP A 41 -14.54 9.72 -22.00
C TRP A 41 -15.46 8.76 -21.25
N LEU A 42 -15.22 7.46 -21.45
CA LEU A 42 -15.90 6.37 -20.77
C LEU A 42 -14.91 5.58 -19.91
N LYS A 43 -15.32 5.18 -18.71
CA LYS A 43 -14.63 4.17 -17.90
C LYS A 43 -15.29 2.82 -18.13
N GLY A 44 -14.49 1.79 -18.38
CA GLY A 44 -14.99 0.46 -18.74
C GLY A 44 -15.60 0.39 -20.15
N TRP A 45 -16.15 -0.77 -20.51
CA TRP A 45 -16.74 -1.04 -21.82
C TRP A 45 -18.02 -1.87 -21.69
N GLY A 46 -18.84 -1.89 -22.75
CA GLY A 46 -20.11 -2.61 -22.77
C GLY A 46 -21.18 -1.98 -21.88
N SER A 47 -22.10 -2.80 -21.35
CA SER A 47 -23.27 -2.38 -20.58
C SER A 47 -22.97 -1.78 -19.20
N GLY A 48 -21.78 -2.03 -18.66
CA GLY A 48 -21.32 -1.48 -17.38
C GLY A 48 -20.42 -0.24 -17.52
N ASN A 49 -20.39 0.41 -18.68
CA ASN A 49 -19.56 1.60 -18.86
C ASN A 49 -20.12 2.82 -18.12
N GLN A 50 -19.23 3.68 -17.64
CA GLN A 50 -19.58 4.93 -16.97
C GLN A 50 -19.09 6.10 -17.83
N THR A 51 -19.95 7.09 -18.11
CA THR A 51 -19.47 8.34 -18.72
C THR A 51 -18.75 9.14 -17.64
N ILE A 52 -17.54 9.59 -17.95
CA ILE A 52 -16.67 10.37 -17.05
C ILE A 52 -16.57 11.82 -17.50
N TYR A 53 -16.70 12.06 -18.80
CA TYR A 53 -16.78 13.40 -19.38
C TYR A 53 -17.61 13.36 -20.67
N ASP A 54 -18.51 14.34 -20.83
CA ASP A 54 -19.25 14.61 -22.06
C ASP A 54 -18.93 16.03 -22.57
N GLN A 55 -18.60 16.16 -23.86
CA GLN A 55 -18.37 17.45 -24.50
C GLN A 55 -19.62 18.36 -24.53
N ILE A 56 -20.82 17.80 -24.50
CA ILE A 56 -22.10 18.51 -24.49
C ILE A 56 -22.54 18.77 -23.05
N ALA A 57 -22.67 17.71 -22.24
CA ALA A 57 -23.16 17.77 -20.87
C ALA A 57 -22.01 17.90 -19.84
N LYS A 58 -21.24 18.99 -19.95
CA LYS A 58 -20.00 19.22 -19.16
C LYS A 58 -20.26 19.43 -17.67
N ASP A 59 -21.42 20.01 -17.35
CA ASP A 59 -21.89 20.38 -16.01
C ASP A 59 -22.20 19.18 -15.11
N LEU A 60 -22.47 18.01 -15.69
CA LEU A 60 -22.73 16.77 -14.95
C LEU A 60 -21.48 16.14 -14.31
N PHE A 61 -20.27 16.55 -14.69
CA PHE A 61 -19.02 15.85 -14.36
C PHE A 61 -18.04 16.73 -13.56
N SER A 62 -18.40 17.05 -12.31
CA SER A 62 -17.69 18.05 -11.47
C SER A 62 -16.18 17.84 -11.27
N ARG A 63 -15.67 16.60 -11.33
CA ARG A 63 -14.24 16.29 -11.17
C ARG A 63 -13.45 16.28 -12.49
N ALA A 64 -14.10 16.13 -13.64
CA ALA A 64 -13.47 15.92 -14.94
C ALA A 64 -13.55 17.18 -15.82
N THR A 65 -12.39 17.72 -16.21
CA THR A 65 -12.30 18.99 -16.95
C THR A 65 -11.38 18.87 -18.16
N ARG A 66 -11.68 19.55 -19.27
CA ARG A 66 -10.79 19.58 -20.46
C ARG A 66 -9.49 20.30 -20.12
N ALA A 67 -8.36 19.74 -20.53
CA ALA A 67 -7.06 20.39 -20.46
C ALA A 67 -7.02 21.65 -21.34
N MET A 68 -7.48 21.55 -22.59
CA MET A 68 -7.65 22.68 -23.50
C MET A 68 -9.14 22.91 -23.76
N ALA A 69 -9.72 23.92 -23.10
CA ALA A 69 -11.13 24.28 -23.29
C ALA A 69 -11.39 24.67 -24.76
N GLY A 70 -12.50 24.20 -25.33
CA GLY A 70 -12.93 24.55 -26.69
C GLY A 70 -12.14 23.90 -27.85
N SER A 71 -11.01 23.25 -27.60
CA SER A 71 -10.25 22.62 -28.69
C SER A 71 -10.97 21.41 -29.30
N ASN A 72 -11.07 21.44 -30.63
CA ASN A 72 -11.73 20.46 -31.50
C ASN A 72 -10.84 19.26 -31.87
N THR A 73 -9.57 19.25 -31.46
CA THR A 73 -8.60 18.20 -31.80
C THR A 73 -7.93 17.56 -30.58
N ASP A 74 -7.96 18.20 -29.41
CA ASP A 74 -7.06 17.86 -28.29
C ASP A 74 -7.62 16.91 -27.22
N PHE A 75 -8.96 16.76 -27.08
CA PHE A 75 -9.82 15.96 -26.15
C PHE A 75 -9.32 15.43 -24.77
N THR A 76 -8.14 15.85 -24.32
CA THR A 76 -7.47 15.49 -23.06
C THR A 76 -8.27 16.02 -21.87
N ILE A 77 -8.40 15.22 -20.81
CA ILE A 77 -9.08 15.60 -19.58
C ILE A 77 -8.19 15.43 -18.33
N HIS A 78 -8.47 16.25 -17.33
CA HIS A 78 -7.96 16.16 -15.97
C HIS A 78 -9.09 15.72 -15.04
N ILE A 79 -8.89 14.63 -14.31
CA ILE A 79 -9.78 14.14 -13.26
C ILE A 79 -9.13 14.46 -11.93
N ARG A 80 -9.70 15.43 -11.20
CA ARG A 80 -9.15 15.92 -9.92
C ARG A 80 -9.52 15.00 -8.77
N ASN A 81 -8.68 14.98 -7.73
CA ASN A 81 -8.89 14.21 -6.52
C ASN A 81 -9.14 12.73 -6.86
N PHE A 82 -8.13 12.09 -7.45
CA PHE A 82 -8.16 10.68 -7.85
C PHE A 82 -8.42 9.76 -6.65
N GLN A 83 -9.31 8.79 -6.81
CA GLN A 83 -9.75 7.87 -5.75
C GLN A 83 -9.57 6.40 -6.16
N PRO A 84 -9.63 5.44 -5.22
CA PRO A 84 -9.67 4.01 -5.54
C PRO A 84 -10.77 3.65 -6.56
N ASP A 85 -11.93 4.31 -6.45
CA ASP A 85 -13.06 4.15 -7.39
C ASP A 85 -12.77 4.68 -8.81
N ASP A 86 -11.66 5.39 -9.04
CA ASP A 86 -11.20 5.81 -10.37
C ASP A 86 -10.28 4.76 -11.03
N VAL A 87 -9.88 3.67 -10.35
CA VAL A 87 -9.09 2.60 -10.97
C VAL A 87 -9.87 1.89 -12.08
N GLY A 88 -9.25 1.70 -13.25
CA GLY A 88 -9.84 0.99 -14.38
C GLY A 88 -9.39 1.52 -15.75
N THR A 89 -9.97 1.00 -16.82
CA THR A 89 -9.60 1.37 -18.19
C THR A 89 -10.49 2.47 -18.75
N TYR A 90 -9.89 3.53 -19.28
CA TYR A 90 -10.57 4.71 -19.82
C TYR A 90 -10.45 4.77 -21.34
N TYR A 91 -11.58 4.92 -22.02
CA TYR A 91 -11.70 5.01 -23.46
C TYR A 91 -12.17 6.39 -23.86
N CYS A 92 -11.40 7.06 -24.70
CA CYS A 92 -11.85 8.24 -25.41
C CYS A 92 -12.61 7.79 -26.66
N VAL A 93 -13.83 8.29 -26.84
CA VAL A 93 -14.77 7.77 -27.84
C VAL A 93 -15.35 8.90 -28.67
N LYS A 94 -15.36 8.71 -29.99
CA LYS A 94 -16.01 9.60 -30.95
C LYS A 94 -17.40 9.08 -31.28
N PHE A 95 -18.40 9.91 -31.05
CA PHE A 95 -19.74 9.71 -31.60
C PHE A 95 -19.94 10.55 -32.86
N ILE A 96 -20.84 10.10 -33.73
CA ILE A 96 -21.32 10.84 -34.89
C ILE A 96 -22.84 10.83 -34.91
N LYS A 97 -23.45 11.83 -35.54
CA LYS A 97 -24.91 11.86 -35.70
C LYS A 97 -25.34 10.81 -36.75
N GLY A 98 -26.10 9.82 -36.30
CA GLY A 98 -26.69 8.75 -37.10
C GLY A 98 -27.85 9.22 -37.98
N LYS A 99 -28.39 8.31 -38.82
CA LYS A 99 -29.50 8.63 -39.74
C LYS A 99 -30.78 9.05 -39.02
N THR A 100 -31.02 8.49 -37.82
CA THR A 100 -32.15 8.80 -36.94
C THR A 100 -31.95 10.08 -36.12
N GLY A 101 -30.82 10.77 -36.28
CA GLY A 101 -30.44 11.94 -35.48
C GLY A 101 -29.86 11.61 -34.10
N VAL A 102 -29.86 10.34 -33.69
CA VAL A 102 -29.22 9.85 -32.44
C VAL A 102 -27.70 9.77 -32.64
N ASN A 103 -26.93 9.95 -31.55
CA ASN A 103 -25.48 9.79 -31.59
C ASN A 103 -25.10 8.29 -31.60
N GLU A 104 -24.43 7.85 -32.66
CA GLU A 104 -23.90 6.49 -32.83
C GLU A 104 -22.39 6.48 -32.53
N LEU A 105 -21.89 5.43 -31.88
CA LEU A 105 -20.45 5.25 -31.63
C LEU A 105 -19.75 5.02 -32.98
N PHE A 106 -18.78 5.86 -33.31
CA PHE A 106 -18.03 5.78 -34.58
C PHE A 106 -16.68 5.09 -34.40
N GLN A 107 -15.93 5.49 -33.37
CA GLN A 107 -14.58 5.01 -33.10
C GLN A 107 -14.26 5.20 -31.62
N HIS A 108 -13.40 4.35 -31.08
CA HIS A 108 -12.79 4.51 -29.76
C HIS A 108 -11.27 4.37 -29.89
N GLY A 109 -10.53 4.97 -28.96
CA GLY A 109 -9.09 4.76 -28.85
C GLY A 109 -8.76 3.40 -28.23
N SER A 110 -7.47 3.07 -28.14
CA SER A 110 -7.00 1.79 -27.59
C SER A 110 -7.33 1.55 -26.12
N GLY A 111 -7.79 2.59 -25.41
CA GLY A 111 -7.94 2.58 -23.96
C GLY A 111 -6.65 2.93 -23.22
N THR A 112 -6.82 3.42 -22.00
CA THR A 112 -5.76 3.78 -21.05
C THR A 112 -6.08 3.13 -19.71
N GLU A 113 -5.29 2.15 -19.28
CA GLU A 113 -5.43 1.49 -17.97
C GLU A 113 -4.89 2.43 -16.88
N VAL A 114 -5.71 2.73 -15.87
CA VAL A 114 -5.31 3.54 -14.73
C VAL A 114 -5.26 2.67 -13.49
N SER A 115 -4.14 2.71 -12.79
CA SER A 115 -3.91 2.01 -11.53
C SER A 115 -3.40 2.98 -10.46
N MET A 116 -3.59 2.65 -9.19
CA MET A 116 -2.97 3.41 -8.11
C MET A 116 -1.49 3.05 -8.01
N HIS A 117 -0.67 4.00 -7.54
CA HIS A 117 0.60 3.65 -6.90
C HIS A 117 0.55 4.09 -5.45
N ASP A 118 0.99 3.20 -4.55
CA ASP A 118 1.17 3.56 -3.16
C ASP A 118 2.48 4.35 -3.02
N THR A 119 2.39 5.55 -2.45
CA THR A 119 3.57 6.27 -1.97
C THR A 119 4.06 5.58 -0.70
N ALA A 120 4.74 4.44 -0.87
CA ALA A 120 5.44 3.77 0.20
C ALA A 120 6.46 4.76 0.81
N LEU A 121 6.27 5.12 2.08
CA LEU A 121 7.26 5.85 2.86
C LEU A 121 8.59 5.13 2.70
N VAL A 122 9.61 5.86 2.20
CA VAL A 122 10.84 5.29 1.66
C VAL A 122 11.37 4.19 2.58
N PRO A 123 11.66 2.97 2.10
CA PRO A 123 12.03 1.83 2.95
C PRO A 123 13.23 2.07 3.89
N GLY A 124 14.04 3.10 3.64
CA GLY A 124 15.11 3.54 4.53
C GLY A 124 14.68 4.42 5.72
N MET A 125 13.52 5.07 5.70
CA MET A 125 13.07 5.92 6.82
C MET A 125 12.61 5.09 8.02
N VAL A 126 11.96 3.94 7.79
CA VAL A 126 11.48 3.04 8.85
C VAL A 126 12.63 2.48 9.70
N PRO A 127 13.70 1.85 9.16
CA PRO A 127 14.81 1.36 9.96
C PRO A 127 15.58 2.49 10.66
N VAL A 128 15.73 3.67 10.03
CA VAL A 128 16.38 4.83 10.66
C VAL A 128 15.57 5.33 11.87
N ALA A 129 14.24 5.45 11.75
CA ALA A 129 13.37 5.83 12.85
C ALA A 129 13.39 4.79 13.99
N VAL A 130 13.40 3.49 13.65
CA VAL A 130 13.50 2.40 14.62
C VAL A 130 14.85 2.43 15.37
N VAL A 131 15.98 2.55 14.66
CA VAL A 131 17.32 2.66 15.29
C VAL A 131 17.42 3.89 16.19
N LEU A 132 16.92 5.04 15.74
CA LEU A 132 16.91 6.27 16.54
C LEU A 132 16.07 6.09 17.82
N CYS A 133 14.90 5.45 17.71
CA CYS A 133 14.04 5.15 18.85
C CYS A 133 14.74 4.22 19.87
N PHE A 134 15.39 3.15 19.41
CA PHE A 134 16.18 2.26 20.27
C PHE A 134 17.33 2.99 20.98
N LEU A 135 18.08 3.85 20.28
CA LEU A 135 19.15 4.65 20.89
C LEU A 135 18.64 5.57 22.00
N LEU A 136 17.50 6.25 21.77
CA LEU A 136 16.88 7.12 22.77
C LEU A 136 16.36 6.34 23.99
N LEU A 137 15.77 5.16 23.79
CA LEU A 137 15.34 4.28 24.89
C LEU A 137 16.53 3.78 25.72
N LEU A 138 17.62 3.37 25.08
CA LEU A 138 18.86 2.94 25.76
C LEU A 138 19.49 4.08 26.57
N LEU A 139 19.56 5.29 26.01
CA LEU A 139 20.03 6.49 26.70
C LEU A 139 19.14 6.84 27.91
N GLY A 140 17.82 6.79 27.74
CA GLY A 140 16.86 7.01 28.83
C GLY A 140 17.01 6.00 29.97
N LEU A 141 17.15 4.71 29.63
CA LEU A 141 17.41 3.64 30.60
C LEU A 141 18.74 3.85 31.34
N PHE A 142 19.80 4.22 30.62
CA PHE A 142 21.12 4.47 31.19
C PHE A 142 21.09 5.66 32.17
N VAL A 143 20.44 6.77 31.81
CA VAL A 143 20.26 7.92 32.71
C VAL A 143 19.44 7.53 33.94
N ALA A 144 18.34 6.79 33.78
CA ALA A 144 17.53 6.30 34.89
C ALA A 144 18.34 5.40 35.85
N LEU A 145 19.14 4.47 35.30
CA LEU A 145 20.05 3.61 36.07
C LEU A 145 21.15 4.42 36.79
N CYS A 146 21.72 5.43 36.15
CA CYS A 146 22.70 6.33 36.78
C CYS A 146 22.10 7.11 37.94
N MET A 147 20.90 7.66 37.77
CA MET A 147 20.16 8.36 38.82
C MET A 147 19.78 7.41 39.97
N TYR A 148 19.36 6.18 39.66
CA TYR A 148 19.06 5.14 40.64
C TYR A 148 20.30 4.76 41.47
N ARG A 149 21.45 4.55 40.82
CA ARG A 149 22.72 4.24 41.50
C ARG A 149 23.22 5.41 42.34
N ARG A 150 23.20 6.64 41.82
CA ARG A 150 23.52 7.85 42.61
C ARG A 150 22.63 8.00 43.84
N LYS A 151 21.31 7.76 43.71
CA LYS A 151 20.37 7.79 44.84
C LYS A 151 20.66 6.71 45.88
N ARG A 152 21.08 5.50 45.47
CA ARG A 152 21.53 4.46 46.42
C ARG A 152 22.89 4.77 47.06
N GLN A 153 23.81 5.40 46.34
CA GLN A 153 25.15 5.74 46.84
C GLN A 153 25.16 6.97 47.76
N GLY A 154 24.22 7.90 47.60
CA GLY A 154 24.02 9.04 48.51
C GLY A 154 23.54 8.67 49.93
N GLY A 155 23.45 7.39 50.27
CA GLY A 155 23.01 6.89 51.58
C GLY A 155 24.14 6.42 52.51
N MET A 156 25.42 6.56 52.14
CA MET A 156 26.54 6.06 52.94
C MET A 156 27.64 7.10 53.18
N GLY A 157 27.54 7.80 54.32
CA GLY A 157 28.69 8.36 55.04
C GLY A 157 29.40 9.60 54.49
N SER A 158 29.10 10.76 55.08
CA SER A 158 30.15 11.72 55.48
C SER A 158 30.37 11.52 56.99
N PRO A 159 31.62 11.49 57.50
CA PRO A 159 32.20 12.73 58.00
C PRO A 159 33.71 12.93 57.73
N CYS A 160 34.11 14.21 57.69
CA CYS A 160 35.50 14.67 57.82
C CYS A 160 35.99 14.60 59.30
N PRO A 161 37.20 15.07 59.64
CA PRO A 161 38.52 14.85 59.02
C PRO A 161 39.55 14.28 60.04
N ALA A 162 40.50 13.46 59.61
CA ALA A 162 41.63 13.05 60.45
C ALA A 162 42.87 13.91 60.15
N GLY A 163 43.41 14.59 61.17
CA GLY A 163 44.54 15.51 61.03
C GLY A 163 45.87 14.81 60.71
N THR A 164 46.70 15.46 59.90
CA THR A 164 48.07 15.02 59.63
C THR A 164 48.96 15.25 60.85
N VAL A 165 49.37 14.17 61.52
CA VAL A 165 50.49 14.16 62.45
C VAL A 165 51.52 13.16 61.94
N ALA A 166 52.79 13.55 61.93
CA ALA A 166 53.88 12.80 61.31
C ALA A 166 54.15 11.47 62.02
N MET A 167 54.34 10.41 61.23
CA MET A 167 54.76 9.09 61.74
C MET A 167 56.28 9.09 61.99
N GLY A 168 56.68 9.04 63.26
CA GLY A 168 58.04 8.69 63.67
C GLY A 168 58.31 7.18 63.55
N SER A 169 59.59 6.82 63.40
CA SER A 169 60.08 5.46 63.09
C SER A 169 59.85 4.38 64.15
N PHE A 170 60.31 3.17 63.80
CA PHE A 170 60.49 1.95 64.61
C PHE A 170 59.22 1.11 64.81
N SER A 171 59.20 -0.22 64.67
CA SER A 171 60.30 -1.20 64.53
C SER A 171 59.93 -2.34 63.57
N SER A 172 60.92 -2.92 62.89
CA SER A 172 60.76 -4.06 61.96
C SER A 172 61.50 -5.31 62.47
N VAL A 173 60.77 -6.37 62.82
CA VAL A 173 61.34 -7.71 63.11
C VAL A 173 60.41 -8.80 62.50
N PRO A 174 60.93 -9.86 61.84
CA PRO A 174 60.13 -10.77 60.99
C PRO A 174 59.98 -12.20 61.55
N LEU A 175 59.05 -13.00 61.00
CA LEU A 175 59.05 -14.47 61.13
C LEU A 175 58.66 -15.22 59.83
N ARG A 176 59.28 -16.40 59.68
CA ARG A 176 59.40 -17.32 58.53
C ARG A 176 58.13 -18.12 58.12
N CYS A 177 58.06 -18.45 56.81
CA CYS A 177 57.82 -19.78 56.17
C CYS A 177 56.66 -20.72 56.63
N CYS A 178 56.06 -21.62 55.82
CA CYS A 178 56.33 -22.10 54.45
C CYS A 178 55.12 -22.87 53.84
N ALA A 179 55.13 -23.07 52.50
CA ALA A 179 54.52 -24.15 51.68
C ALA A 179 52.97 -24.41 51.69
N GLY A 180 52.34 -24.80 50.57
CA GLY A 180 52.87 -25.03 49.21
C GLY A 180 51.82 -25.40 48.14
N THR A 181 52.29 -25.48 46.89
CA THR A 181 51.67 -26.09 45.67
C THR A 181 51.99 -27.60 45.63
N PRO A 182 51.47 -28.47 44.70
CA PRO A 182 51.18 -28.28 43.26
C PRO A 182 49.81 -28.92 42.82
N SER A 183 49.42 -29.20 41.55
CA SER A 183 50.15 -29.44 40.29
C SER A 183 49.27 -29.37 39.01
N THR A 184 49.90 -29.01 37.88
CA THR A 184 49.55 -29.34 36.47
C THR A 184 50.85 -29.88 35.82
N PRO A 185 50.85 -30.78 34.81
CA PRO A 185 50.50 -30.53 33.40
C PRO A 185 49.52 -31.63 32.91
N SER A 186 49.42 -32.17 31.68
CA SER A 186 50.03 -32.02 30.32
C SER A 186 48.99 -32.54 29.31
N ALA A 187 48.72 -32.02 28.11
CA ALA A 187 49.50 -31.48 26.97
C ALA A 187 49.49 -32.43 25.73
N VAL A 188 48.94 -31.90 24.62
CA VAL A 188 49.13 -32.18 23.17
C VAL A 188 48.43 -33.34 22.41
N LEU A 189 47.95 -32.96 21.20
CA LEU A 189 47.66 -33.69 19.94
C LEU A 189 46.26 -34.29 19.65
N ASP A 190 45.55 -33.55 18.78
CA ASP A 190 44.94 -33.94 17.49
C ASP A 190 44.13 -35.24 17.33
N ALA A 191 42.88 -35.10 16.83
CA ALA A 191 42.37 -35.89 15.70
C ALA A 191 41.11 -35.25 15.07
N GLU A 192 41.08 -35.20 13.75
CA GLU A 192 39.91 -34.89 12.92
C GLU A 192 38.98 -36.11 12.80
N SER A 193 37.66 -35.93 12.81
CA SER A 193 36.73 -36.63 11.89
C SER A 193 35.26 -36.21 12.08
N SER A 194 34.53 -36.25 10.98
CA SER A 194 33.08 -36.11 10.83
C SER A 194 32.25 -37.16 11.60
N ASN A 195 30.98 -36.83 11.90
CA ASN A 195 29.78 -37.41 11.24
C ASN A 195 28.44 -37.06 11.94
N LEU A 196 27.38 -36.89 11.13
CA LEU A 196 25.96 -37.04 11.52
C LEU A 196 25.65 -38.56 11.69
N PRO A 197 24.55 -39.04 12.35
CA PRO A 197 23.18 -38.65 11.96
C PRO A 197 22.04 -38.81 13.02
N SER A 198 20.81 -38.65 12.50
CA SER A 198 19.53 -39.28 12.89
C SER A 198 18.68 -38.76 14.07
N GLN A 199 17.60 -38.07 13.68
CA GLN A 199 16.19 -38.23 14.08
C GLN A 199 15.82 -38.95 15.40
N GLN A 200 15.11 -38.21 16.26
CA GLN A 200 13.82 -38.59 16.86
C GLN A 200 12.98 -37.30 16.94
N SER A 201 11.85 -37.16 16.23
CA SER A 201 10.54 -37.77 16.52
C SER A 201 9.86 -37.21 17.78
N SER A 202 9.32 -36.00 17.68
CA SER A 202 8.22 -35.52 18.54
C SER A 202 7.03 -35.13 17.66
N LYS A 203 5.97 -35.93 17.72
CA LYS A 203 4.69 -35.70 17.06
C LYS A 203 3.89 -34.70 17.92
N GLU A 204 3.76 -33.46 17.47
CA GLU A 204 2.87 -32.47 18.09
C GLU A 204 1.67 -32.22 17.16
N GLU A 205 0.47 -32.45 17.67
CA GLU A 205 -0.79 -32.55 16.93
C GLU A 205 -1.58 -31.25 17.11
N ASN A 206 -1.32 -30.25 16.27
CA ASN A 206 -2.09 -28.99 16.28
C ASN A 206 -3.36 -29.14 15.46
N ASP A 207 -4.40 -29.60 16.15
CA ASP A 207 -5.77 -29.76 15.65
C ASP A 207 -6.38 -28.37 15.34
N ILE A 208 -6.53 -28.04 14.06
CA ILE A 208 -7.04 -26.73 13.64
C ILE A 208 -8.56 -26.79 13.53
N HIS A 209 -9.25 -26.42 14.61
CA HIS A 209 -10.71 -26.31 14.62
C HIS A 209 -11.18 -25.26 13.59
N TYR A 210 -11.63 -25.70 12.42
CA TYR A 210 -12.28 -24.83 11.45
C TYR A 210 -13.67 -24.43 11.96
N ALA A 211 -14.02 -23.15 11.84
CA ALA A 211 -15.35 -22.69 12.24
C ALA A 211 -16.41 -23.09 11.20
N ASP A 212 -17.47 -23.77 11.65
CA ASP A 212 -18.64 -24.05 10.83
C ASP A 212 -19.30 -22.73 10.38
N LEU A 213 -19.32 -22.50 9.07
CA LEU A 213 -20.06 -21.39 8.46
C LEU A 213 -21.55 -21.73 8.46
N GLN A 214 -22.26 -21.31 9.52
CA GLN A 214 -23.73 -21.38 9.55
C GLN A 214 -24.34 -20.60 8.37
N PRO A 215 -25.23 -21.21 7.57
CA PRO A 215 -25.95 -20.48 6.54
C PRO A 215 -26.84 -19.40 7.16
N LEU A 216 -26.73 -18.16 6.67
CA LEU A 216 -27.60 -17.07 7.08
C LEU A 216 -29.08 -17.41 6.79
N PRO A 217 -30.03 -17.09 7.69
CA PRO A 217 -31.44 -17.37 7.46
C PRO A 217 -31.96 -16.55 6.26
N PRO A 218 -32.87 -17.12 5.44
CA PRO A 218 -33.43 -16.42 4.29
C PRO A 218 -34.19 -15.15 4.72
N ALA A 219 -33.97 -14.07 3.99
CA ALA A 219 -34.57 -12.77 4.30
C ALA A 219 -36.12 -12.83 4.35
N PRO A 220 -36.77 -12.11 5.29
CA PRO A 220 -38.22 -12.08 5.37
C PRO A 220 -38.85 -11.60 4.07
N ARG A 221 -39.69 -12.42 3.44
CA ARG A 221 -40.51 -11.99 2.31
C ARG A 221 -41.48 -10.92 2.79
N ARG A 222 -41.27 -9.65 2.39
CA ARG A 222 -42.27 -8.60 2.61
C ARG A 222 -43.61 -9.04 2.04
N GLY A 223 -44.64 -9.02 2.89
CA GLY A 223 -46.01 -9.26 2.47
C GLY A 223 -46.42 -8.27 1.37
N ARG A 224 -47.15 -8.78 0.38
CA ARG A 224 -47.68 -7.99 -0.73
C ARG A 224 -48.83 -7.12 -0.24
N SER A 225 -48.62 -5.82 -0.05
CA SER A 225 -49.74 -4.88 0.08
C SER A 225 -50.54 -4.86 -1.24
N PRO A 226 -51.88 -4.96 -1.19
CA PRO A 226 -52.71 -4.93 -2.39
C PRO A 226 -52.83 -3.49 -2.91
N GLY A 227 -52.40 -3.22 -4.15
CA GLY A 227 -52.48 -1.85 -4.69
C GLY A 227 -51.56 -1.51 -5.86
N THR A 228 -51.25 -2.43 -6.78
CA THR A 228 -50.64 -2.06 -8.07
C THR A 228 -51.08 -3.05 -9.15
N ALA A 229 -51.49 -2.52 -10.31
CA ALA A 229 -52.01 -3.30 -11.43
C ALA A 229 -50.93 -4.24 -12.02
N PRO A 230 -51.32 -5.37 -12.63
CA PRO A 230 -50.37 -6.29 -13.24
C PRO A 230 -49.83 -5.70 -14.55
N THR A 231 -48.52 -5.44 -14.60
CA THR A 231 -47.80 -5.35 -15.87
C THR A 231 -47.48 -6.76 -16.34
N GLU A 232 -48.18 -7.19 -17.39
CA GLU A 232 -47.89 -8.42 -18.10
C GLU A 232 -46.52 -8.34 -18.76
N TYR A 233 -45.61 -9.26 -18.39
CA TYR A 233 -44.33 -9.42 -19.09
C TYR A 233 -44.18 -10.89 -19.49
N ALA A 234 -43.99 -11.10 -20.80
CA ALA A 234 -43.98 -12.43 -21.38
C ALA A 234 -42.76 -13.25 -20.92
N SER A 235 -43.00 -14.42 -20.34
CA SER A 235 -41.94 -15.39 -20.04
C SER A 235 -41.54 -16.14 -21.32
N LEU A 236 -40.39 -15.79 -21.88
CA LEU A 236 -39.74 -16.60 -22.91
C LEU A 236 -39.29 -17.95 -22.30
N ARG A 237 -40.01 -19.03 -22.62
CA ARG A 237 -39.55 -20.39 -22.34
C ARG A 237 -38.49 -20.78 -23.37
N VAL A 238 -37.24 -20.92 -22.95
CA VAL A 238 -36.21 -21.59 -23.75
C VAL A 238 -36.32 -23.09 -23.48
N ALA A 239 -36.53 -23.89 -24.53
CA ALA A 239 -36.43 -25.33 -24.45
C ALA A 239 -34.95 -25.75 -24.41
N ALA A 240 -34.58 -26.56 -23.42
CA ALA A 240 -33.30 -27.26 -23.44
C ALA A 240 -33.36 -28.44 -24.44
N LYS A 241 -32.22 -28.72 -25.07
CA LYS A 241 -31.98 -29.89 -25.93
C LYS A 241 -30.76 -30.64 -25.40
#